data_AF-D5H2U6-F1
#
_entry.id   AF-D5H2U6-F1
#
_cell.length_a   1.000
_cell.length_b   1.000
_cell.length_c   1.000
_cell.angle_alpha   90.00
_cell.angle_beta   90.00
_cell.angle_gamma   90.00
#
_symmetry.space_group_name_H-M   'P 1'
#
loop_
_entity.id
_entity.type
_entity.pdbx_description
1 polymer ?
#
loop_
_entity_poly.entity_id
_entity_poly.type
_entity_poly.pdbx_seq_one_letter_code
_entity_poly.pdbx_strand_id
1 'polypeptide(L)'
;MHVTTYFIIAVIILVVFLLFRSEHKFEFLKAAILFVIQLCCSTINFLIFMVIAYLIMSQWDHVNLGNLFLLLAAFVVLSGVFVYWGMRLASKIFKFSTTTLTLVEYYIQWSLIYVTVYQAIFSNIKHITSITNFIRVGNFLDPNLFVVVILPSFISVWIAVILYKKSIKAI
;
A
#
# COMPACT_ATOMS: atom_id res chain seq x y z
N MET A 1 24.66 -18.12 2.87
CA MET A 1 24.27 -16.84 2.23
C MET A 1 24.12 -16.93 0.71
N HIS A 2 24.98 -17.65 -0.02
CA HIS A 2 24.89 -17.73 -1.50
C HIS A 2 23.65 -18.47 -2.05
N VAL A 3 23.20 -19.54 -1.38
CA VAL A 3 22.06 -20.38 -1.86
C VAL A 3 20.75 -19.59 -1.88
N THR A 4 20.49 -18.75 -0.87
CA THR A 4 19.32 -17.87 -0.84
C THR A 4 19.33 -16.82 -1.94
N THR A 5 20.50 -16.27 -2.26
CA THR A 5 20.64 -15.29 -3.36
C THR A 5 20.40 -15.93 -4.73
N TYR A 6 20.97 -17.11 -4.99
CA TYR A 6 20.73 -17.85 -6.24
C TYR A 6 19.28 -18.31 -6.38
N PHE A 7 18.63 -18.70 -5.28
CA PHE A 7 17.21 -19.04 -5.27
C PHE A 7 16.33 -17.83 -5.62
N ILE A 8 16.59 -16.66 -5.02
CA ILE A 8 15.87 -15.42 -5.33
C ILE A 8 16.07 -15.03 -6.80
N ILE A 9 17.30 -15.09 -7.30
CA ILE A 9 17.61 -14.78 -8.71
C ILE A 9 16.87 -15.76 -9.65
N ALA A 10 16.86 -17.06 -9.34
CA ALA A 10 16.14 -18.06 -10.14
C ALA A 10 14.63 -17.81 -10.15
N VAL A 11 14.04 -17.42 -9.01
CA VAL A 11 12.62 -17.05 -8.91
C VAL A 11 12.33 -15.79 -9.72
N ILE A 12 13.18 -14.76 -9.65
CA ILE A 12 13.03 -13.54 -10.45
C ILE A 12 13.09 -13.87 -11.95
N ILE A 13 14.06 -14.67 -12.39
CA ILE A 13 14.19 -15.09 -13.79
C ILE A 13 12.96 -15.89 -14.25
N LEU A 14 12.46 -16.81 -13.42
CA LEU A 14 11.26 -17.60 -13.71
C LEU A 14 10.01 -16.72 -13.84
N VAL A 15 9.84 -15.75 -12.94
CA VAL A 15 8.74 -14.78 -12.98
C VAL A 15 8.84 -13.90 -14.24
N VAL A 16 10.03 -13.41 -14.57
CA VAL A 16 10.28 -12.65 -15.80
C VAL A 16 9.99 -13.50 -17.04
N PHE A 17 10.41 -14.77 -17.07
CA PHE A 17 10.15 -15.68 -18.18
C PHE A 17 8.66 -15.97 -18.37
N LEU A 18 7.92 -16.21 -17.27
CA LEU A 18 6.47 -16.40 -17.30
C LEU A 18 5.73 -15.14 -17.76
N LEU A 19 6.18 -13.95 -17.33
CA LEU A 19 5.65 -12.66 -17.78
C LEU A 19 5.86 -12.42 -19.29
N PHE A 20 7.02 -12.82 -19.83
CA PHE A 20 7.33 -12.66 -21.26
C PHE A 20 6.53 -13.58 -22.19
N ARG A 21 5.94 -14.66 -21.66
CA ARG A 21 5.13 -15.62 -22.42
C ARG A 21 3.64 -15.25 -22.51
N SER A 22 3.16 -14.32 -21.67
CA SER A 22 1.77 -13.85 -21.69
C SER A 22 1.50 -12.89 -22.86
N GLU A 23 0.34 -12.95 -23.50
CA GLU A 23 -0.04 -12.00 -24.57
C GLU A 23 -0.24 -10.55 -24.07
N HIS A 24 -0.48 -10.37 -22.77
CA HIS A 24 -0.70 -9.05 -22.14
C HIS A 24 0.56 -8.52 -21.40
N LYS A 25 1.74 -8.69 -21.99
CA LYS A 25 3.08 -8.42 -21.38
C LYS A 25 3.19 -7.10 -20.62
N PHE A 26 2.57 -6.04 -21.15
CA PHE A 26 2.69 -4.69 -20.59
C PHE A 26 1.61 -4.33 -19.58
N GLU A 27 0.52 -5.09 -19.46
CA GLU A 27 -0.54 -4.76 -18.50
C GLU A 27 -0.07 -4.95 -17.05
N PHE A 28 0.76 -5.95 -16.79
CA PHE A 28 1.37 -6.17 -15.48
C PHE A 28 2.27 -5.02 -15.04
N LEU A 29 3.15 -4.55 -15.94
CA LEU A 29 4.05 -3.43 -15.67
C LEU A 29 3.28 -2.11 -15.56
N LYS A 30 2.28 -1.87 -16.42
CA LYS A 30 1.40 -0.70 -16.33
C LYS A 30 0.63 -0.68 -15.01
N ALA A 31 0.10 -1.82 -14.57
CA ALA A 31 -0.55 -1.95 -13.28
C ALA A 31 0.41 -1.66 -12.13
N ALA A 32 1.65 -2.15 -12.20
CA ALA A 32 2.65 -1.92 -11.15
C ALA A 32 3.01 -0.43 -11.06
N ILE A 33 3.25 0.23 -12.19
CA ILE A 33 3.53 1.67 -12.25
C ILE A 33 2.33 2.47 -11.72
N LEU A 34 1.12 2.14 -12.16
CA LEU A 34 -0.11 2.79 -11.70
C LEU A 34 -0.28 2.65 -10.19
N PHE A 35 -0.06 1.45 -9.66
CA PHE A 35 -0.13 1.15 -8.24
C PHE A 35 0.89 1.96 -7.43
N VAL A 36 2.14 2.03 -7.87
CA VAL A 36 3.19 2.82 -7.19
C VAL A 36 2.83 4.30 -7.17
N ILE A 37 2.36 4.85 -8.30
CA ILE A 37 1.93 6.26 -8.38
C ILE A 37 0.78 6.52 -7.42
N GLN A 38 -0.24 5.67 -7.39
CA GLN A 38 -1.38 5.79 -6.50
C GLN A 38 -0.95 5.73 -5.02
N LEU A 39 -0.02 4.84 -4.69
CA LEU A 39 0.49 4.68 -3.33
C LEU A 39 1.27 5.93 -2.89
N CYS A 40 2.12 6.48 -3.77
CA CYS A 40 2.80 7.75 -3.52
C CYS A 40 1.81 8.91 -3.32
N CYS A 41 0.85 9.08 -4.22
CA CYS A 41 -0.18 10.12 -4.11
C CYS A 41 -1.00 9.97 -2.81
N SER A 42 -1.39 8.74 -2.47
CA SER A 42 -2.12 8.46 -1.24
C SER A 42 -1.30 8.78 0.00
N THR A 43 -0.01 8.44 -0.01
CA THR A 43 0.88 8.72 1.13
C THR A 43 1.06 10.23 1.32
N ILE A 44 1.24 10.98 0.22
CA ILE A 44 1.33 12.44 0.26
C ILE A 44 0.04 13.06 0.82
N ASN A 45 -1.13 12.63 0.33
CA ASN A 45 -2.42 13.10 0.86
C ASN A 45 -2.55 12.81 2.36
N PHE A 46 -2.17 11.60 2.78
CA PHE A 46 -2.24 11.20 4.19
C PHE A 46 -1.31 12.06 5.07
N LEU A 47 -0.07 12.32 4.61
CA LEU A 47 0.86 13.20 5.32
C LEU A 47 0.33 14.63 5.42
N ILE A 48 -0.28 15.16 4.35
CA ILE A 48 -0.91 16.48 4.37
C ILE A 48 -2.05 16.53 5.40
N PHE A 49 -2.93 15.54 5.43
CA PHE A 49 -4.01 15.48 6.42
C PHE A 49 -3.50 15.35 7.85
N MET A 50 -2.44 14.58 8.07
CA MET A 50 -1.78 14.47 9.37
C MET A 50 -1.18 15.80 9.83
N VAL A 51 -0.52 16.56 8.94
CA VAL A 51 -0.01 17.90 9.25
C VAL A 51 -1.15 18.87 9.58
N ILE A 52 -2.22 18.86 8.78
CA ILE A 52 -3.41 19.70 9.03
C ILE A 52 -4.03 19.36 10.39
N ALA A 53 -4.20 18.07 10.70
CA ALA A 53 -4.68 17.62 12.00
C ALA A 53 -3.80 18.13 13.14
N TYR A 54 -2.48 17.96 13.01
CA TYR A 54 -1.53 18.42 14.03
C TYR A 54 -1.65 19.93 14.29
N LEU A 55 -1.77 20.75 13.24
CA LEU A 55 -1.93 22.20 13.38
C LEU A 55 -3.24 22.58 14.09
N ILE A 56 -4.35 21.90 13.78
CA ILE A 56 -5.65 22.14 14.41
C ILE A 56 -5.62 21.70 15.88
N MET A 57 -5.03 20.54 16.16
CA MET A 57 -5.02 19.92 17.49
C MET A 57 -4.01 20.58 18.43
N SER A 58 -2.99 21.26 17.91
CA SER A 58 -2.08 22.10 18.70
C SER A 58 -2.79 23.21 19.47
N GLN A 59 -4.05 23.51 19.14
CA GLN A 59 -4.86 24.51 19.83
C GLN A 59 -5.77 23.92 20.93
N TRP A 60 -5.80 22.59 21.09
CA TRP A 60 -6.76 21.89 21.95
C TRP A 60 -6.03 21.11 23.06
N ASP A 61 -6.33 21.38 24.33
CA ASP A 61 -5.59 20.82 25.48
C ASP A 61 -5.80 19.30 25.71
N HIS A 62 -6.89 18.71 25.18
CA HIS A 62 -7.20 17.29 25.42
C HIS A 62 -7.83 16.64 24.17
N VAL A 63 -7.24 15.53 23.73
CA VAL A 63 -7.73 14.73 22.59
C VAL A 63 -8.05 13.32 23.06
N ASN A 64 -9.28 12.88 22.84
CA ASN A 64 -9.71 11.53 23.19
C ASN A 64 -9.24 10.51 22.13
N LEU A 65 -8.68 9.38 22.55
CA LEU A 65 -8.13 8.35 21.66
C LEU A 65 -9.17 7.78 20.66
N GLY A 66 -10.43 7.67 21.06
CA GLY A 66 -11.52 7.25 20.18
C GLY A 66 -11.75 8.21 19.00
N ASN A 67 -11.57 9.52 19.21
CA ASN A 67 -11.71 10.52 18.17
C ASN A 67 -10.54 10.47 17.17
N LEU A 68 -9.35 10.09 17.63
CA LEU A 68 -8.17 9.92 16.76
C LEU A 68 -8.35 8.75 15.78
N PHE A 69 -8.94 7.64 16.21
CA PHE A 69 -9.22 6.51 15.33
C PHE A 69 -10.22 6.88 14.23
N LEU A 70 -11.31 7.55 14.59
CA LEU A 70 -12.31 8.05 13.62
C LEU A 70 -11.71 9.08 12.65
N LEU A 71 -10.86 9.97 13.15
CA LEU A 71 -10.15 10.96 12.34
C LEU A 71 -9.24 10.28 11.31
N LEU A 72 -8.47 9.28 11.74
CA LEU A 72 -7.57 8.54 10.86
C LEU A 72 -8.36 7.76 9.79
N ALA A 73 -9.47 7.13 10.17
CA ALA A 73 -10.37 6.48 9.23
C ALA A 73 -10.94 7.48 8.20
N ALA A 74 -11.33 8.68 8.64
CA ALA A 74 -11.80 9.75 7.75
C ALA A 74 -10.71 10.17 6.75
N PHE A 75 -9.45 10.28 7.19
CA PHE A 75 -8.32 10.61 6.31
C PHE A 75 -8.07 9.55 5.26
N VAL A 76 -8.20 8.27 5.61
CA VAL A 76 -8.09 7.17 4.64
C VAL A 76 -9.17 7.28 3.56
N VAL A 77 -10.42 7.50 3.96
CA VAL A 77 -11.53 7.61 3.01
C VAL A 77 -11.37 8.84 2.13
N LEU A 78 -11.07 10.00 2.71
CA LEU A 78 -10.84 11.24 1.96
C LEU A 78 -9.68 11.09 0.97
N SER A 79 -8.55 10.54 1.43
CA SER A 79 -7.40 10.27 0.56
C SER A 79 -7.80 9.38 -0.62
N GLY A 80 -8.57 8.32 -0.38
CA GLY A 80 -9.06 7.44 -1.43
C GLY A 80 -9.94 8.17 -2.45
N VAL A 81 -10.80 9.07 -2.00
CA VAL A 81 -11.62 9.92 -2.89
C VAL A 81 -10.76 10.87 -3.72
N PHE A 82 -9.74 11.50 -3.13
CA PHE A 82 -8.80 12.36 -3.86
C PHE A 82 -8.01 11.58 -4.92
N VAL A 83 -7.50 10.39 -4.58
CA VAL A 83 -6.80 9.53 -5.53
C VAL A 83 -7.75 9.08 -6.64
N TYR A 84 -9.01 8.75 -6.34
CA TYR A 84 -10.04 8.45 -7.36
C TYR A 84 -10.24 9.62 -8.33
N TRP A 85 -10.34 10.86 -7.82
CA TRP A 85 -10.42 12.04 -8.67
C TRP A 85 -9.19 12.19 -9.57
N GLY A 86 -7.99 11.98 -9.01
CA GLY A 86 -6.74 11.93 -9.77
C GLY A 86 -6.77 10.89 -10.89
N MET A 87 -7.28 9.69 -10.62
CA MET A 87 -7.45 8.65 -11.63
C MET A 87 -8.45 9.07 -12.72
N ARG A 88 -9.56 9.71 -12.37
CA ARG A 88 -10.56 10.19 -13.33
C ARG A 88 -10.02 11.32 -14.22
N LEU A 89 -9.09 12.13 -13.72
CA LEU A 89 -8.39 13.12 -14.52
C LEU A 89 -7.37 12.43 -15.44
N ALA A 90 -6.56 11.52 -14.89
CA ALA A 90 -5.60 10.74 -15.66
C ALA A 90 -6.27 9.90 -16.76
N SER A 91 -7.50 9.43 -16.53
CA SER A 91 -8.23 8.62 -17.50
C SER A 91 -8.63 9.35 -18.77
N LYS A 92 -8.64 10.69 -18.74
CA LYS A 92 -8.82 11.51 -19.95
C LYS A 92 -7.62 11.42 -20.89
N ILE A 93 -6.43 11.13 -20.35
CA ILE A 93 -5.16 11.05 -21.08
C ILE A 93 -4.78 9.58 -21.32
N PHE A 94 -5.02 8.70 -20.35
CA PHE A 94 -4.65 7.28 -20.38
C PHE A 94 -5.86 6.39 -20.09
N LYS A 95 -6.31 5.59 -21.06
CA LYS A 95 -7.37 4.61 -20.81
C LYS A 95 -6.83 3.44 -19.96
N PHE A 96 -7.39 3.26 -18.78
CA PHE A 96 -7.11 2.10 -17.92
C PHE A 96 -7.97 0.91 -18.35
N SER A 97 -7.34 -0.23 -18.68
CA SER A 97 -8.07 -1.48 -18.95
C SER A 97 -8.59 -2.10 -17.66
N THR A 98 -9.71 -2.83 -17.74
CA THR A 98 -10.26 -3.56 -16.59
C THR A 98 -9.24 -4.55 -16.02
N THR A 99 -8.46 -5.21 -16.87
CA THR A 99 -7.38 -6.11 -16.46
C THR A 99 -6.31 -5.40 -15.64
N THR A 100 -5.89 -4.20 -16.06
CA THR A 100 -4.92 -3.38 -15.31
C THR A 100 -5.43 -3.05 -13.91
N LEU A 101 -6.70 -2.65 -13.78
CA LEU A 101 -7.30 -2.31 -12.50
C LEU A 101 -7.44 -3.53 -11.58
N THR A 102 -7.82 -4.69 -12.13
CA THR A 102 -7.88 -5.95 -11.37
C THR A 102 -6.49 -6.41 -10.91
N LEU A 103 -5.44 -6.21 -11.72
CA LEU A 103 -4.07 -6.49 -11.30
C LEU A 103 -3.62 -5.57 -10.15
N VAL A 104 -4.02 -4.29 -10.17
CA VAL A 104 -3.77 -3.37 -9.04
C VAL A 104 -4.45 -3.87 -7.77
N GLU A 105 -5.71 -4.33 -7.85
CA GLU A 105 -6.40 -4.94 -6.69
C GLU A 105 -5.64 -6.15 -6.15
N TYR A 106 -5.15 -7.02 -7.02
CA TYR A 106 -4.34 -8.16 -6.59
C TYR A 106 -3.04 -7.73 -5.93
N TYR A 107 -2.33 -6.72 -6.45
CA TYR A 107 -1.12 -6.20 -5.80
C TYR A 107 -1.40 -5.68 -4.39
N ILE A 108 -2.50 -4.95 -4.21
CA ILE A 108 -2.94 -4.46 -2.89
C ILE A 108 -3.19 -5.65 -1.96
N GLN A 109 -3.99 -6.62 -2.39
CA GLN A 109 -4.36 -7.79 -1.57
C GLN A 109 -3.14 -8.62 -1.17
N TRP A 110 -2.26 -8.96 -2.11
CA TRP A 110 -1.04 -9.72 -1.82
C TRP A 110 -0.08 -8.96 -0.90
N SER A 111 0.05 -7.64 -1.09
CA SER A 111 0.88 -6.81 -0.21
C SER A 111 0.33 -6.76 1.21
N LEU A 112 -0.99 -6.63 1.39
CA LEU A 112 -1.63 -6.64 2.70
C LEU A 112 -1.48 -7.99 3.42
N ILE A 113 -1.62 -9.10 2.68
CA ILE A 113 -1.35 -10.44 3.23
C ILE A 113 0.11 -10.53 3.67
N TYR A 114 1.05 -10.10 2.83
CA TYR A 114 2.48 -10.13 3.17
C TYR A 114 2.79 -9.31 4.43
N VAL A 115 2.27 -8.08 4.53
CA VAL A 115 2.47 -7.21 5.70
C VAL A 115 1.89 -7.84 6.96
N THR A 116 0.67 -8.37 6.91
CA THR A 116 0.02 -8.98 8.09
C THR A 116 0.71 -10.27 8.54
N VAL A 117 1.15 -11.12 7.61
CA VAL A 117 1.96 -12.31 7.92
C VAL A 117 3.31 -11.91 8.53
N TYR A 118 3.97 -10.91 7.96
CA TYR A 118 5.23 -10.38 8.49
C TYR A 118 5.04 -9.85 9.92
N GLN A 119 3.99 -9.07 10.18
CA GLN A 119 3.66 -8.60 11.53
C GLN A 119 3.42 -9.75 12.50
N ALA A 120 2.63 -10.76 12.11
CA ALA A 120 2.33 -11.90 12.96
C ALA A 120 3.61 -12.66 13.33
N ILE A 121 4.49 -12.92 12.37
CA ILE A 121 5.78 -13.60 12.62
C ILE A 121 6.64 -12.77 13.58
N PHE A 122 6.84 -11.48 13.32
CA PHE A 122 7.72 -10.64 14.14
C PHE A 122 7.15 -10.34 15.54
N SER A 123 5.84 -10.23 15.67
CA SER A 123 5.16 -10.11 16.97
C SER A 123 5.42 -11.35 17.84
N ASN A 124 5.33 -12.54 17.25
CA ASN A 124 5.62 -13.80 17.94
C ASN A 124 7.12 -13.98 18.24
N ILE A 125 8.02 -13.53 17.35
CA ILE A 125 9.47 -13.61 17.59
C ILE A 125 9.92 -12.64 18.71
N LYS A 126 9.31 -11.45 18.84
CA LYS A 126 9.60 -10.51 19.94
C LYS A 126 9.33 -11.15 21.33
N HIS A 127 8.47 -12.15 21.44
CA HIS A 127 8.23 -12.92 22.66
C HIS A 127 9.32 -13.97 22.98
N ILE A 128 10.19 -14.30 22.02
CA ILE A 128 11.27 -15.27 22.17
C ILE A 128 12.59 -14.51 22.39
N THR A 129 12.89 -14.22 23.66
CA THR A 129 14.02 -13.39 24.11
C THR A 129 15.42 -13.89 23.70
N SER A 130 15.54 -15.09 23.11
CA SER A 130 16.83 -15.67 22.69
C SER A 130 17.27 -15.29 21.26
N ILE A 131 16.40 -14.70 20.43
CA ILE A 131 16.68 -14.39 19.01
C ILE A 131 16.93 -12.89 18.76
N THR A 132 16.69 -12.04 19.77
CA THR A 132 16.78 -10.57 19.67
C THR A 132 18.20 -10.04 19.40
N ASN A 133 19.26 -10.81 19.66
CA ASN A 133 20.64 -10.38 19.38
C ASN A 133 21.05 -10.53 17.90
N PHE A 134 20.30 -11.27 17.07
CA PHE A 134 20.66 -11.51 15.66
C PHE A 134 19.93 -10.62 14.65
N ILE A 135 18.90 -9.88 15.08
CA ILE A 135 18.07 -9.04 14.19
C ILE A 135 18.04 -7.62 14.74
N ARG A 136 19.20 -6.96 14.74
CA ARG A 136 19.29 -5.52 15.00
C ARG A 136 19.37 -4.77 13.68
N VAL A 137 18.32 -4.88 12.86
CA VAL A 137 18.14 -4.00 11.70
C VAL A 137 17.48 -2.73 12.22
N GLY A 138 18.13 -1.59 12.03
CA GLY A 138 17.83 -0.33 12.74
C GLY A 138 16.36 0.10 12.75
N ASN A 139 16.05 0.99 13.68
CA ASN A 139 14.74 1.55 14.07
C ASN A 139 13.77 1.95 12.93
N PHE A 140 14.23 2.01 11.67
CA PHE A 140 13.42 2.21 10.47
C PHE A 140 12.57 0.99 10.05
N LEU A 141 12.85 -0.20 10.60
CA LEU A 141 12.11 -1.44 10.34
C LEU A 141 11.20 -1.87 11.49
N ASP A 142 10.85 -0.97 12.42
CA ASP A 142 9.86 -1.35 13.45
C ASP A 142 8.51 -1.62 12.74
N PRO A 143 8.02 -2.86 12.72
CA PRO A 143 6.89 -3.25 11.87
C PRO A 143 5.64 -2.43 12.17
N ASN A 144 5.52 -1.95 13.41
CA ASN A 144 4.40 -1.14 13.86
C ASN A 144 4.36 0.25 13.20
N LEU A 145 5.51 0.93 13.05
CA LEU A 145 5.58 2.23 12.40
C LEU A 145 5.31 2.14 10.90
N PHE A 146 5.86 1.10 10.26
CA PHE A 146 5.65 0.85 8.83
C PHE A 146 4.15 0.64 8.54
N VAL A 147 3.48 -0.14 9.39
CA VAL A 147 2.05 -0.45 9.27
C VAL A 147 1.18 0.78 9.47
N VAL A 148 1.43 1.60 10.49
CA VAL A 148 0.60 2.79 10.75
C VAL A 148 0.63 3.79 9.59
N VAL A 149 1.73 3.86 8.82
CA VAL A 149 1.85 4.79 7.68
C VAL A 149 1.33 4.16 6.38
N ILE A 150 1.62 2.87 6.16
CA ILE A 150 1.46 2.26 4.85
C ILE A 150 0.09 1.58 4.69
N LEU A 151 -0.44 0.91 5.72
CA LEU A 151 -1.76 0.27 5.64
C LEU A 151 -2.88 1.27 5.29
N PRO A 152 -2.94 2.46 5.91
CA PRO A 152 -3.89 3.50 5.51
C PRO A 152 -3.82 3.86 4.02
N SER A 153 -2.60 3.91 3.47
CA SER A 153 -2.37 4.22 2.06
C SER A 153 -2.85 3.09 1.15
N PHE A 154 -2.61 1.84 1.51
CA PHE A 154 -3.13 0.68 0.76
C PHE A 154 -4.66 0.67 0.70
N ILE A 155 -5.33 0.93 1.83
CA ILE A 155 -6.80 0.96 1.90
C ILE A 155 -7.35 2.12 1.06
N SER A 156 -6.72 3.30 1.15
CA SER A 156 -7.09 4.48 0.34
C SER A 156 -6.97 4.21 -1.16
N VAL A 157 -5.87 3.60 -1.62
CA VAL A 157 -5.70 3.21 -3.02
C VAL A 157 -6.75 2.17 -3.45
N TRP A 158 -7.07 1.21 -2.59
CA TRP A 158 -8.11 0.21 -2.87
C TRP A 158 -9.49 0.86 -3.05
N ILE A 159 -9.88 1.77 -2.16
CA ILE A 159 -11.11 2.56 -2.29
C ILE A 159 -11.13 3.30 -3.63
N ALA A 160 -10.01 3.93 -4.00
CA ALA A 160 -9.91 4.67 -5.25
C ALA A 160 -10.15 3.79 -6.48
N VAL A 161 -9.54 2.60 -6.51
CA VAL A 161 -9.67 1.64 -7.61
C VAL A 161 -11.10 1.10 -7.71
N ILE A 162 -11.73 0.75 -6.59
CA ILE A 162 -13.12 0.26 -6.57
C ILE A 162 -14.09 1.35 -7.05
N LEU A 163 -13.95 2.58 -6.55
CA LEU A 163 -14.76 3.72 -7.00
C LEU A 163 -14.57 3.99 -8.49
N TYR A 164 -13.34 3.89 -8.99
CA TYR A 164 -13.03 4.04 -10.40
C TYR A 164 -13.68 2.95 -11.25
N LYS A 165 -13.55 1.67 -10.88
CA LYS A 165 -14.20 0.55 -11.59
C LYS A 165 -15.71 0.69 -11.63
N LYS A 166 -16.33 1.12 -10.53
CA LYS A 166 -17.77 1.43 -10.48
C LYS A 166 -18.14 2.56 -11.44
N SER A 167 -17.32 3.62 -11.53
CA SER A 167 -17.59 4.76 -12.42
C SER A 167 -17.57 4.39 -13.91
N ILE A 168 -16.79 3.37 -14.30
CA ILE A 168 -16.70 2.85 -15.67
C ILE A 168 -17.61 1.63 -15.92
N LYS A 169 -18.48 1.26 -14.97
CA LYS A 169 -19.36 0.07 -15.03
C LYS A 169 -18.61 -1.25 -15.30
N ALA A 170 -17.39 -1.37 -14.76
CA ALA A 170 -16.58 -2.58 -14.88
C ALA A 170 -16.80 -3.60 -13.74
N ILE A 171 -17.72 -3.30 -12.83
CA ILE A 171 -18.29 -4.15 -11.77
C ILE A 171 -19.76 -3.76 -11.63
#